data_AF-A0A2T4UBU2-F1
#
_entry.id   AF-A0A2T4UBU2-F1
#
_cell.length_a   1.000
_cell.length_b   1.000
_cell.length_c   1.000
_cell.angle_alpha   90.00
_cell.angle_beta   90.00
_cell.angle_gamma   90.00
#
_symmetry.space_group_name_H-M   'P 1'
#
loop_
_entity.id
_entity.type
_entity.pdbx_description
1 polymer ?
#
loop_
_entity_poly.entity_id
_entity_poly.type
_entity_poly.pdbx_seq_one_letter_code
_entity_poly.pdbx_strand_id
1 'polypeptide(L)' 'MAIHLTPTELARETGLSRRDVIEKCVELGVPIFQGRIDKTLFMASLHQQSAERPTPASA' A
#
# COMPACT_ATOMS: atom_id res chain seq x y z
N MET A 1 -7.45 -13.55 7.15
CA MET A 1 -7.63 -14.18 5.82
C MET A 1 -6.96 -13.28 4.81
N ALA A 2 -5.92 -13.77 4.12
CA ALA A 2 -5.12 -12.98 3.20
C ALA A 2 -5.84 -12.88 1.84
N ILE A 3 -6.35 -11.69 1.50
CA ILE A 3 -7.01 -11.44 0.22
C ILE A 3 -5.95 -10.92 -0.75
N HIS A 4 -5.59 -11.75 -1.73
CA HIS A 4 -4.59 -11.40 -2.74
C HIS A 4 -5.26 -10.80 -3.97
N LEU A 5 -4.95 -9.55 -4.26
CA LEU A 5 -5.54 -8.79 -5.36
C LEU A 5 -4.47 -8.46 -6.40
N THR A 6 -4.88 -8.40 -7.66
CA THR A 6 -4.06 -7.76 -8.70
C THR A 6 -3.94 -6.25 -8.43
N PRO A 7 -2.91 -5.59 -8.97
CA PRO A 7 -2.78 -4.13 -8.85
C PRO A 7 -4.03 -3.36 -9.31
N THR A 8 -4.73 -3.85 -10.34
CA THR A 8 -5.96 -3.24 -10.84
C THR A 8 -7.13 -3.40 -9.86
N GLU A 9 -7.28 -4.58 -9.25
CA GLU A 9 -8.33 -4.81 -8.24
C GLU A 9 -8.07 -3.97 -6.99
N LEU A 10 -6.83 -3.92 -6.52
CA LEU A 10 -6.45 -3.15 -5.35
C LEU A 10 -6.64 -1.64 -5.59
N ALA A 11 -6.25 -1.14 -6.76
CA ALA A 11 -6.50 0.24 -7.17
C ALA A 11 -7.98 0.63 -7.09
N ARG A 12 -8.88 -0.25 -7.52
CA ARG A 12 -10.33 -0.02 -7.43
C ARG A 12 -10.84 0.04 -6.00
N GLU A 13 -10.27 -0.76 -5.10
CA GLU A 13 -10.68 -0.76 -3.69
C GLU A 13 -10.15 0.46 -2.92
N THR A 14 -8.94 0.91 -3.24
CA THR A 14 -8.27 2.00 -2.50
C THR A 14 -8.53 3.38 -3.11
N GLY A 15 -9.14 3.45 -4.30
CA GLY A 15 -9.29 4.69 -5.06
C GLY A 15 -7.98 5.24 -5.62
N LEU A 16 -6.93 4.42 -5.67
CA LEU A 16 -5.63 4.80 -6.25
C LEU A 16 -5.58 4.41 -7.73
N SER A 17 -4.67 5.02 -8.51
CA SER A 17 -4.39 4.47 -9.83
C SER A 17 -3.59 3.17 -9.71
N ARG A 18 -3.68 2.30 -10.73
CA ARG A 18 -2.84 1.09 -10.81
C ARG A 18 -1.35 1.41 -10.66
N ARG A 19 -0.91 2.54 -11.23
CA ARG A 19 0.49 2.94 -11.18
C ARG A 19 0.90 3.33 -9.76
N ASP A 20 0.07 4.11 -9.07
CA ASP A 20 0.33 4.50 -7.67
C ASP A 20 0.40 3.28 -6.76
N VAL A 21 -0.44 2.28 -6.98
CA VAL A 21 -0.39 1.01 -6.23
C VAL A 21 0.96 0.33 -6.41
N ILE A 22 1.45 0.20 -7.64
CA ILE A 22 2.73 -0.45 -7.93
C ILE A 22 3.90 0.35 -7.34
N GLU A 23 3.89 1.67 -7.52
CA GLU A 23 4.92 2.56 -6.97
C GLU A 23 4.97 2.46 -5.45
N LYS A 24 3.82 2.48 -4.78
CA LYS A 24 3.72 2.29 -3.34
C LYS A 24 4.16 0.91 -2.88
N CYS A 25 3.91 -0.15 -3.63
CA CYS A 25 4.44 -1.46 -3.30
C CYS A 25 5.97 -1.47 -3.28
N VAL A 26 6.60 -0.81 -4.25
CA VAL A 26 8.07 -0.68 -4.29
C VAL A 26 8.57 0.21 -3.16
N GLU A 27 7.95 1.37 -2.94
CA GLU A 27 8.33 2.33 -1.91
C GLU A 27 8.21 1.74 -0.49
N LEU A 28 7.14 0.98 -0.23
CA LEU A 28 6.81 0.44 1.09
C LEU A 28 7.33 -0.98 1.31
N GLY A 29 8.05 -1.56 0.34
CA GLY A 29 8.54 -2.93 0.41
C GLY A 29 7.44 -3.99 0.46
N VAL A 30 6.25 -3.70 -0.08
CA VAL A 30 5.15 -4.67 -0.16
C VAL A 30 5.41 -5.62 -1.34
N PRO A 31 5.49 -6.94 -1.11
CA PRO A 31 5.82 -7.89 -2.15
C PRO A 31 4.70 -8.04 -3.18
N ILE A 32 5.11 -8.11 -4.46
CA ILE A 32 4.23 -8.47 -5.58
C ILE A 32 4.60 -9.89 -6.00
N PHE A 33 3.74 -10.87 -5.71
CA PHE A 33 3.97 -12.27 -6.04
C PHE A 33 3.03 -12.71 -7.16
N GLN A 34 3.59 -13.16 -8.28
CA GLN A 34 2.82 -13.58 -9.48
C GLN A 34 1.77 -12.54 -9.91
N GLY A 35 2.12 -11.25 -9.83
CA GLY A 35 1.22 -10.15 -10.17
C GLY A 35 0.09 -9.91 -9.17
N ARG A 36 0.20 -10.43 -7.95
CA ARG A 36 -0.76 -10.22 -6.86
C ARG A 36 -0.10 -9.61 -5.62
N ILE A 37 -0.91 -8.90 -4.85
CA ILE A 37 -0.55 -8.14 -3.66
C ILE A 37 -1.49 -8.57 -2.55
N ASP A 38 -0.96 -8.84 -1.36
CA ASP A 38 -1.81 -9.06 -0.18
C ASP A 38 -2.42 -7.73 0.27
N LYS A 39 -3.76 -7.65 0.24
CA LYS A 39 -4.53 -6.46 0.58
C LYS A 39 -4.27 -6.00 2.01
N THR A 40 -4.24 -6.95 2.96
CA THR A 40 -4.10 -6.62 4.37
C THR A 40 -2.75 -6.01 4.67
N LEU A 41 -1.68 -6.59 4.12
CA LEU A 41 -0.32 -6.06 4.22
C LEU A 41 -0.23 -4.68 3.56
N PHE A 42 -0.75 -4.52 2.34
CA PHE A 42 -0.71 -3.23 1.65
C PHE A 42 -1.41 -2.13 2.44
N MET A 43 -2.62 -2.39 2.97
CA MET A 43 -3.35 -1.45 3.82
C MET A 43 -2.61 -1.12 5.12
N ALA A 44 -2.02 -2.12 5.77
CA ALA A 44 -1.20 -1.89 6.96
C ALA A 44 -0.01 -0.97 6.64
N SER A 45 0.71 -1.23 5.54
CA SER A 45 1.84 -0.41 5.11
C SER A 45 1.44 1.04 4.78
N LEU A 46 0.28 1.27 4.16
CA LEU A 46 -0.22 2.64 3.93
C LEU A 46 -0.49 3.40 5.23
N HIS A 47 -1.11 2.74 6.20
CA HIS A 47 -1.39 3.35 7.50
C HIS A 47 -0.10 3.67 8.26
N GLN A 48 0.90 2.79 8.21
CA GLN A 48 2.22 3.03 8.82
C GLN A 48 2.93 4.23 8.18
N GLN A 49 2.93 4.33 6.84
CA GLN A 49 3.52 5.47 6.12
C GLN A 49 2.84 6.81 6.50
N SER A 50 1.54 6.77 6.79
CA SER A 50 0.78 7.95 7.20
C SER A 50 1.04 8.34 8.66
N ALA A 51 1.28 7.37 9.53
CA ALA A 51 1.54 7.57 10.95
C ALA A 51 2.99 8.03 11.26
N GLU A 52 3.94 7.73 10.37
CA GLU A 52 5.36 8.06 10.58
C GLU A 52 5.73 9.50 10.20
N ARG A 53 4.78 10.35 9.81
CA ARG A 53 5.05 11.78 9.61
C ARG A 53 5.06 12.45 11.01
N PRO A 54 6.23 12.70 11.63
CA PRO A 54 6.25 13.28 12.96
C PRO A 54 5.76 14.72 12.80
N THR A 55 4.71 15.09 13.51
CA THR A 55 4.42 16.51 13.78
C THR A 55 5.71 17.11 14.34
N PRO A 56 6.34 18.12 13.68
CA PRO A 56 7.45 18.81 14.30
C PRO A 56 6.89 19.46 15.56
N ALA A 57 7.24 18.89 16.71
CA ALA A 57 6.96 19.49 18.00
C ALA A 57 7.71 20.82 18.01
N SER A 58 6.96 21.92 17.96
CA SER A 58 7.47 23.27 18.17
C SER A 58 8.23 23.32 19.50
N ALA A 59 9.48 23.75 19.44
CA ALA A 59 10.28 24.19 20.58
C ALA A 59 10.73 25.62 20.30
#